data_AF-A0A252ASD6-F1
#
_entry.id   AF-A0A252ASD6-F1
#
_cell.length_a   1.000
_cell.length_b   1.000
_cell.length_c   1.000
_cell.angle_alpha   90.00
_cell.angle_beta   90.00
_cell.angle_gamma   90.00
#
_symmetry.space_group_name_H-M   'P 1'
#
loop_
_entity.id
_entity.type
_entity.pdbx_description
1 polymer ?
#
loop_
_entity_poly.entity_id
_entity_poly.type
_entity_poly.pdbx_seq_one_letter_code
_entity_poly.pdbx_strand_id
1 'polypeptide(L)'
;MTPTNWPNPERPGEPPNPEKDGLYAMRIDEKFIVRYWSTARQHYSLVQGWKKGMSPFDASVFTFCGEILTPEQINEMLAAARERAVSACQSQKEVFESPEYAGGPLGAVMERFACDRCIEEIRNLGAAP
;
A
#
# COMPACT_ATOMS: atom_id res chain seq x y z
N MET A 1 6.43 -9.51 28.87
CA MET A 1 6.86 -9.58 27.45
C MET A 1 6.77 -8.20 26.88
N THR A 2 7.88 -7.62 26.46
CA THR A 2 7.87 -6.40 25.66
C THR A 2 7.18 -6.73 24.34
N PRO A 3 6.12 -6.01 23.93
CA PRO A 3 5.54 -6.22 22.61
C PRO A 3 6.65 -6.03 21.59
N THR A 4 6.90 -7.06 20.77
CA THR A 4 7.82 -6.93 19.65
C THR A 4 7.20 -5.92 18.70
N ASN A 5 7.75 -4.71 18.64
CA ASN A 5 7.29 -3.62 17.77
C ASN A 5 7.60 -3.89 16.28
N TRP A 6 7.78 -5.14 15.89
CA TRP A 6 8.04 -5.58 14.53
C TRP A 6 6.79 -6.26 13.95
N PRO A 7 6.55 -6.15 12.64
CA PRO A 7 5.36 -6.72 12.02
C PRO A 7 5.18 -8.23 12.26
N ASN A 8 6.29 -8.96 12.34
CA ASN A 8 6.31 -10.37 12.73
C ASN A 8 7.00 -10.54 14.10
N PRO A 9 6.26 -10.90 15.16
CA PRO A 9 6.84 -11.10 16.49
C PRO A 9 7.85 -12.24 16.60
N GLU A 10 7.76 -13.25 15.74
CA GLU A 10 8.65 -14.42 15.71
C GLU A 10 9.99 -14.11 15.02
N ARG A 11 10.03 -13.01 14.25
CA ARG A 11 11.20 -12.57 13.47
C ARG A 11 11.50 -11.09 13.71
N PRO A 12 11.83 -10.69 14.95
CA PRO A 12 12.15 -9.31 15.26
C PRO A 12 13.41 -8.88 14.51
N GLY A 13 13.38 -7.68 13.95
CA GLY A 13 14.46 -7.19 13.11
C GLY A 13 14.35 -7.55 11.63
N GLU A 14 13.39 -8.36 11.21
CA GLU A 14 13.12 -8.57 9.78
C GLU A 14 12.03 -7.61 9.29
N PRO A 15 12.18 -7.01 8.09
CA PRO A 15 11.10 -6.21 7.52
C PRO A 15 9.89 -7.12 7.19
N PRO A 16 8.69 -6.54 6.97
CA PRO A 16 7.50 -7.33 6.66
C PRO A 16 7.63 -8.13 5.35
N ASN A 17 8.43 -7.64 4.39
CA ASN A 17 8.66 -8.25 3.08
C ASN A 17 10.19 -8.49 2.88
N PRO A 18 10.81 -9.45 3.61
CA PRO A 18 12.26 -9.65 3.58
C PRO A 18 12.80 -10.16 2.24
N GLU A 19 11.92 -10.62 1.35
CA GLU A 19 12.20 -11.00 -0.03
C GLU A 19 12.30 -9.81 -0.99
N LYS A 20 12.04 -8.59 -0.51
CA LYS A 20 12.10 -7.36 -1.31
C LYS A 20 13.06 -6.35 -0.71
N ASP A 21 13.88 -5.79 -1.58
CA ASP A 21 14.71 -4.65 -1.26
C ASP A 21 13.85 -3.41 -0.97
N GLY A 22 14.24 -2.59 0.02
CA GLY A 22 13.43 -1.43 0.37
C GLY A 22 14.04 -0.54 1.45
N LEU A 23 13.55 0.70 1.53
CA LEU A 23 13.87 1.62 2.61
C LEU A 23 12.86 1.46 3.74
N TYR A 24 13.35 1.41 4.97
CA TYR A 24 12.52 1.25 6.15
C TYR A 24 12.87 2.30 7.19
N ALA A 25 11.83 2.89 7.77
CA ALA A 25 11.93 3.78 8.92
C ALA A 25 11.84 2.96 10.20
N MET A 26 12.82 3.18 11.08
CA MET A 26 12.87 2.59 12.41
C MET A 26 13.12 3.69 13.45
N ARG A 27 12.77 3.43 14.70
CA ARG A 27 12.99 4.35 15.81
C ARG A 27 13.89 3.74 16.87
N ILE A 28 14.85 4.55 17.31
CA ILE A 28 15.74 4.30 18.45
C ILE A 28 15.50 5.44 19.44
N ASP A 29 14.97 5.11 20.62
CA ASP A 29 14.50 6.10 21.59
C ASP A 29 13.55 7.13 20.94
N GLU A 30 13.93 8.42 20.94
CA GLU A 30 13.16 9.52 20.34
C GLU A 30 13.57 9.84 18.89
N LYS A 31 14.52 9.10 18.31
CA LYS A 31 15.09 9.39 16.98
C LYS A 31 14.62 8.41 15.93
N PHE A 32 14.30 8.92 14.75
CA PHE A 32 14.07 8.11 13.55
C PHE A 32 15.36 7.88 12.78
N ILE A 33 15.54 6.65 12.31
CA ILE A 33 16.59 6.28 11.37
C ILE A 33 15.95 5.64 10.15
N VAL A 34 16.58 5.86 9.00
CA VAL A 34 16.24 5.20 7.76
C VAL A 34 17.36 4.23 7.41
N ARG A 35 16.98 3.02 7.00
CA ARG A 35 17.90 2.00 6.53
C ARG A 35 17.34 1.28 5.31
N TYR A 36 18.23 0.90 4.42
CA TYR A 36 17.93 0.08 3.26
C TYR A 36 18.11 -1.39 3.60
N TRP A 37 17.05 -2.18 3.51
CA TRP A 37 17.14 -3.64 3.55
C TRP A 37 17.61 -4.18 2.20
N SER A 38 18.57 -5.09 2.23
CA SER A 38 19.00 -5.84 1.05
C SER A 38 18.65 -7.31 1.22
N THR A 39 17.74 -7.80 0.37
CA THR A 39 17.34 -9.20 0.26
C THR A 39 18.53 -10.09 -0.03
N ALA A 40 19.40 -9.67 -0.95
CA ALA A 40 20.58 -10.46 -1.33
C ALA A 40 21.60 -10.63 -0.19
N ARG A 41 21.60 -9.73 0.79
CA ARG A 41 22.56 -9.75 1.92
C ARG A 41 21.91 -10.05 3.26
N GLN A 42 20.59 -10.03 3.34
CA GLN A 42 19.80 -10.19 4.56
C GLN A 42 20.25 -9.24 5.68
N HIS A 43 20.47 -7.97 5.34
CA HIS A 43 20.88 -6.94 6.30
C HIS A 43 20.33 -5.54 5.98
N TYR A 44 20.41 -4.65 6.96
CA TYR A 44 20.14 -3.22 6.81
C TYR A 44 21.41 -2.41 6.55
N SER A 45 21.37 -1.50 5.58
CA SER A 45 22.48 -0.64 5.17
C SER A 45 22.07 0.83 5.26
N LEU A 46 23.05 1.75 5.26
CA LEU A 46 22.77 3.17 5.11
C LEU A 46 22.25 3.53 3.71
N VAL A 47 22.76 2.83 2.70
CA VAL A 47 22.45 3.05 1.29
C VAL A 47 22.37 1.72 0.56
N GLN A 48 21.71 1.73 -0.60
CA GLN A 48 21.63 0.57 -1.48
C GLN A 48 23.03 0.11 -1.91
N GLY A 49 23.22 -1.22 -2.01
CA GLY A 49 24.45 -1.82 -2.50
C GLY A 49 25.61 -1.89 -1.49
N TRP A 50 25.43 -1.39 -0.25
CA TRP A 50 26.52 -1.34 0.73
C TRP A 50 26.82 -2.70 1.37
N LYS A 51 28.11 -3.08 1.38
CA LYS A 51 28.57 -4.44 1.77
C LYS A 51 28.55 -4.69 3.26
N LYS A 52 28.57 -3.62 4.06
CA LYS A 52 28.47 -3.68 5.52
C LYS A 52 27.09 -3.21 5.91
N GLY A 53 26.48 -3.93 6.84
CA GLY A 53 25.15 -3.65 7.32
C GLY A 53 24.96 -4.13 8.74
N MET A 54 23.79 -3.82 9.25
CA MET A 54 23.26 -4.23 10.53
C MET A 54 22.40 -5.48 10.33
N SER A 55 22.65 -6.51 11.11
CA SER A 55 21.88 -7.75 11.04
C SER A 55 20.44 -7.55 11.56
N PRO A 56 19.49 -8.44 11.21
CA PRO A 56 18.18 -8.45 11.86
C PRO A 56 18.27 -8.52 13.39
N PHE A 57 19.19 -9.32 13.92
CA PHE A 57 19.41 -9.41 15.36
C PHE A 57 19.76 -8.06 15.99
N ASP A 58 20.66 -7.29 15.37
CA ASP A 58 21.01 -5.95 15.84
C ASP A 58 19.86 -4.95 15.68
N ALA A 59 19.07 -5.09 14.60
CA ALA A 59 17.91 -4.24 14.34
C ALA A 59 16.75 -4.54 15.30
N SER A 60 16.68 -5.74 15.89
CA SER A 60 15.58 -6.19 16.75
C SER A 60 15.32 -5.28 17.96
N VAL A 61 16.34 -4.53 18.42
CA VAL A 61 16.23 -3.58 19.54
C VAL A 61 15.50 -2.28 19.16
N PHE A 62 15.25 -2.07 17.86
CA PHE A 62 14.55 -0.88 17.36
C PHE A 62 13.05 -1.12 17.25
N THR A 63 12.31 -0.01 17.15
CA THR A 63 10.89 -0.01 16.85
C THR A 63 10.69 0.16 15.34
N PHE A 64 9.98 -0.78 14.70
CA PHE A 64 9.62 -0.62 13.29
C PHE A 64 8.55 0.47 13.15
N CYS A 65 8.71 1.38 12.19
CA CYS A 65 7.76 2.46 11.95
C CYS A 65 7.05 2.32 10.60
N GLY A 66 7.73 1.79 9.58
CA GLY A 66 7.12 1.58 8.28
C GLY A 66 8.13 1.45 7.14
N GLU A 67 7.62 1.06 5.98
CA GLU A 67 8.33 1.13 4.71
C GLU A 67 8.27 2.56 4.14
N ILE A 68 9.36 3.01 3.54
CA ILE A 68 9.44 4.28 2.83
C ILE A 68 9.29 3.98 1.35
N LEU A 69 8.14 4.36 0.81
CA LEU A 69 7.78 4.14 -0.58
C LEU A 69 8.36 5.23 -1.48
N THR A 70 8.81 4.84 -2.67
CA THR A 70 9.17 5.80 -3.72
C THR A 70 7.91 6.45 -4.31
N PRO A 71 8.04 7.62 -4.96
CA PRO A 71 6.92 8.21 -5.69
C PRO A 71 6.28 7.26 -6.70
N GLU A 72 7.08 6.43 -7.37
CA GLU A 72 6.59 5.42 -8.33
C GLU A 72 5.74 4.36 -7.63
N GLN A 73 6.21 3.80 -6.51
CA GLN A 73 5.43 2.82 -5.72
C GLN A 73 4.13 3.42 -5.20
N ILE A 74 4.15 4.70 -4.76
CA ILE A 74 2.94 5.42 -4.35
C ILE A 74 1.99 5.56 -5.53
N ASN A 75 2.49 5.95 -6.71
CA ASN A 75 1.68 6.10 -7.91
C ASN A 75 1.07 4.77 -8.36
N GLU A 76 1.82 3.67 -8.30
CA GLU A 76 1.31 2.32 -8.58
C GLU A 76 0.21 1.91 -7.59
N MET A 77 0.42 2.15 -6.28
CA MET A 77 -0.58 1.87 -5.26
C MET A 77 -1.87 2.68 -5.47
N LEU A 78 -1.73 3.97 -5.82
CA LEU A 78 -2.88 4.84 -6.10
C LEU A 78 -3.60 4.42 -7.38
N ALA A 79 -2.87 4.06 -8.45
CA ALA A 79 -3.47 3.55 -9.68
C ALA A 79 -4.26 2.26 -9.43
N ALA A 80 -3.67 1.30 -8.70
CA ALA A 80 -4.36 0.07 -8.33
C ALA A 80 -5.59 0.33 -7.44
N ALA A 81 -5.53 1.34 -6.56
CA ALA A 81 -6.68 1.73 -5.74
C ALA A 81 -7.81 2.34 -6.59
N ARG A 82 -7.49 3.17 -7.59
CA ARG A 82 -8.47 3.72 -8.53
C ARG A 82 -9.18 2.61 -9.31
N GLU A 83 -8.44 1.63 -9.83
CA GLU A 83 -9.04 0.50 -10.55
C GLU A 83 -9.97 -0.34 -9.67
N ARG A 84 -9.61 -0.58 -8.40
CA ARG A 84 -10.51 -1.23 -7.44
C ARG A 84 -11.79 -0.43 -7.20
N ALA A 85 -11.69 0.89 -7.07
CA ALA A 85 -12.84 1.76 -6.87
C ALA A 85 -13.75 1.79 -8.12
N VAL A 86 -13.17 1.89 -9.32
CA VAL A 86 -13.90 1.77 -10.59
C VAL A 86 -14.63 0.44 -10.69
N SER A 87 -13.96 -0.67 -10.36
CA SER A 87 -14.56 -2.00 -10.38
C SER A 87 -15.75 -2.09 -9.43
N ALA A 88 -15.67 -1.53 -8.22
CA ALA A 88 -16.80 -1.49 -7.29
C ALA A 88 -17.99 -0.68 -7.86
N CYS A 89 -17.73 0.47 -8.50
CA CYS A 89 -18.77 1.25 -9.17
C CYS A 89 -19.41 0.49 -10.35
N GLN A 90 -18.61 -0.24 -11.13
CA GLN A 90 -19.10 -1.07 -12.24
C GLN A 90 -19.99 -2.21 -11.74
N SER A 91 -19.56 -2.95 -10.71
CA SER A 91 -20.38 -4.00 -10.12
C SER A 91 -21.71 -3.46 -9.60
N GLN A 92 -21.72 -2.26 -9.00
CA GLN A 92 -22.97 -1.64 -8.56
C GLN A 92 -23.85 -1.21 -9.74
N LYS A 93 -23.25 -0.73 -10.83
CA LYS A 93 -23.96 -0.39 -12.06
C LYS A 93 -24.66 -1.62 -12.65
N GLU A 94 -24.00 -2.78 -12.68
CA GLU A 94 -24.57 -4.05 -13.14
C GLU A 94 -25.81 -4.45 -12.31
N VAL A 95 -25.79 -4.22 -10.99
CA VAL A 95 -26.97 -4.44 -10.12
C VAL A 95 -28.13 -3.55 -10.54
N PHE A 96 -27.89 -2.27 -10.83
CA PHE A 96 -28.91 -1.34 -11.32
C PHE A 96 -29.39 -1.63 -12.74
N GLU A 97 -28.61 -2.39 -13.51
CA GLU A 97 -28.98 -2.91 -14.82
C GLU A 97 -29.75 -4.22 -14.75
N SER A 98 -29.75 -4.89 -13.60
CA SER A 98 -30.47 -6.15 -13.41
C SER A 98 -31.98 -5.98 -13.63
N PRO A 99 -32.64 -6.98 -14.26
CA PRO A 99 -34.10 -6.98 -14.44
C PRO A 99 -34.88 -6.86 -13.13
N GLU A 100 -34.29 -7.39 -12.04
CA GLU A 100 -34.87 -7.41 -10.69
C GLU A 100 -34.94 -6.02 -10.07
N TYR A 101 -33.92 -5.19 -10.31
CA TYR A 101 -33.86 -3.82 -9.78
C TYR A 101 -34.54 -2.80 -10.68
N ALA A 102 -34.47 -2.98 -12.01
CA ALA A 102 -34.86 -1.94 -12.95
C ALA A 102 -36.36 -1.58 -12.90
N GLY A 103 -37.26 -2.49 -12.48
CA GLY A 103 -38.70 -2.22 -12.35
C GLY A 103 -39.39 -1.69 -13.62
N GLY A 104 -38.69 -1.69 -14.76
CA GLY A 104 -39.04 -0.99 -16.00
C GLY A 104 -37.84 -0.22 -16.62
N PRO A 105 -37.99 0.35 -17.82
CA PRO A 105 -36.90 1.01 -18.55
C PRO A 105 -36.40 2.34 -17.93
N LEU A 106 -37.13 2.92 -16.98
CA LEU A 106 -36.82 4.20 -16.34
C LEU A 106 -36.38 4.09 -14.87
N GLY A 107 -36.57 2.94 -14.22
CA GLY A 107 -36.49 2.82 -12.76
C GLY A 107 -35.09 2.89 -12.15
N ALA A 108 -34.03 2.79 -12.96
CA ALA A 108 -32.64 2.83 -12.50
C ALA A 108 -31.73 3.75 -13.33
N VAL A 109 -32.33 4.63 -14.13
CA VAL A 109 -31.58 5.48 -15.09
C VAL A 109 -30.65 6.44 -14.34
N MET A 110 -31.14 7.07 -13.27
CA MET A 110 -30.36 8.04 -12.49
C MET A 110 -29.19 7.39 -11.77
N GLU A 111 -29.39 6.20 -11.23
CA GLU A 111 -28.39 5.41 -10.52
C GLU A 111 -27.26 4.96 -11.47
N ARG A 112 -27.59 4.54 -12.70
CA ARG A 112 -26.60 4.22 -13.73
C ARG A 112 -25.77 5.44 -14.12
N PHE A 113 -26.42 6.59 -14.35
CA PHE A 113 -25.73 7.85 -14.64
C PHE A 113 -24.82 8.27 -13.49
N ALA A 114 -25.25 8.10 -12.24
CA ALA A 114 -24.42 8.37 -11.08
C ALA A 114 -23.18 7.47 -11.05
N CYS A 115 -23.33 6.16 -11.28
CA CYS A 115 -22.20 5.24 -11.38
C CYS A 115 -21.22 5.63 -12.50
N ASP A 116 -21.72 5.98 -13.69
CA ASP A 116 -20.87 6.40 -14.82
C ASP A 116 -20.07 7.67 -14.49
N ARG A 117 -20.72 8.66 -13.88
CA ARG A 117 -20.04 9.88 -13.41
C ARG A 117 -18.98 9.57 -12.36
N CYS A 118 -19.27 8.71 -11.39
CA CYS A 118 -18.28 8.31 -10.39
C CYS A 118 -17.08 7.62 -11.03
N ILE A 119 -17.30 6.72 -11.99
CA ILE A 119 -16.22 6.03 -12.71
C ILE A 119 -15.32 7.04 -13.44
N GLU A 120 -15.92 8.00 -14.15
CA GLU A 120 -15.19 9.05 -14.87
C GLU A 120 -14.38 9.93 -13.90
N GLU A 121 -15.02 10.41 -12.83
CA GLU A 121 -14.36 11.24 -11.82
C GLU A 121 -13.19 10.48 -11.16
N ILE A 122 -13.37 9.20 -10.79
CA ILE A 122 -12.31 8.37 -10.18
C ILE A 122 -11.12 8.18 -11.13
N ARG A 123 -11.37 7.93 -12.41
CA ARG A 123 -10.30 7.78 -13.42
C ARG A 123 -9.51 9.07 -13.61
N ASN A 124 -10.16 10.21 -13.47
CA ASN A 124 -9.56 11.53 -13.61
C ASN A 124 -8.93 12.07 -12.31
N LEU A 125 -9.14 11.42 -11.15
CA LEU A 125 -8.56 11.85 -9.87
C LEU A 125 -7.04 11.91 -9.94
N GLY A 126 -6.46 13.09 -9.74
CA GLY A 126 -5.01 13.31 -9.74
C GLY A 126 -4.41 13.59 -11.12
N ALA A 127 -5.23 13.71 -12.18
CA ALA A 127 -4.84 14.48 -13.35
C ALA A 127 -4.66 15.95 -12.94
N ALA A 128 -3.60 16.61 -13.43
CA ALA A 128 -3.43 18.05 -13.21
C ALA A 128 -4.61 18.81 -13.87
N PRO A 129 -5.06 19.94 -13.28
CA PRO A 129 -6.09 20.80 -13.88
C PRO A 129 -5.73 21.31 -15.27
#